data_AF-A0A7L8AJE9-F1
#
_entry.id   AF-A0A7L8AJE9-F1
#
_cell.length_a   1.000
_cell.length_b   1.000
_cell.length_c   1.000
_cell.angle_alpha   90.00
_cell.angle_beta   90.00
_cell.angle_gamma   90.00
#
_symmetry.space_group_name_H-M   'P 1'
#
loop_
_entity.id
_entity.type
_entity.pdbx_description
1 polymer ?
#
loop_
_entity_poly.entity_id
_entity_poly.type
_entity_poly.pdbx_seq_one_letter_code
_entity_poly.pdbx_strand_id
1 'polypeptide(L)' 'MPKKGKAKNTVNKAKHTKLMNRKINKVKLEKQLHKERLKAIIKKVNQEKNEK' A
#
# COMPACT_ATOMS: atom_id res chain seq x y z
N MET A 1 6.40 -41.08 16.01
CA MET A 1 7.05 -39.98 15.25
C MET A 1 6.62 -38.64 15.83
N PRO A 2 7.54 -37.72 16.16
CA PRO A 2 7.16 -36.40 16.64
C PRO A 2 6.32 -35.68 15.57
N LYS A 3 5.25 -35.02 16.02
CA LYS A 3 4.13 -34.54 15.20
C LYS A 3 4.59 -33.58 14.09
N LYS A 4 4.03 -33.78 12.89
CA LYS A 4 4.16 -32.99 11.65
C LYS A 4 3.66 -31.54 11.86
N GLY A 5 4.44 -30.70 12.53
CA GLY A 5 4.14 -29.29 12.76
C GLY A 5 5.26 -28.39 12.24
N LYS A 6 4.92 -27.28 11.57
CA LYS A 6 5.92 -26.27 11.19
C LYS A 6 6.56 -25.72 12.46
N ALA A 7 7.89 -25.59 12.47
CA ALA A 7 8.61 -25.02 13.61
C ALA A 7 8.04 -23.63 13.95
N LYS A 8 7.81 -23.35 15.24
CA LYS A 8 7.22 -22.09 15.72
C LYS A 8 7.90 -20.85 15.10
N ASN A 9 9.21 -20.91 14.92
CA ASN A 9 10.02 -19.82 14.40
C ASN A 9 9.78 -19.50 12.91
N THR A 10 9.34 -20.48 12.11
CA THR A 10 8.99 -20.24 10.69
C THR A 10 7.67 -19.48 10.57
N VAL A 11 6.70 -19.78 11.45
CA VAL A 11 5.40 -19.10 11.48
C VAL A 11 5.55 -17.64 11.93
N ASN A 12 6.36 -17.39 12.96
CA ASN A 12 6.59 -16.04 13.48
C ASN A 12 7.34 -15.15 12.48
N LYS A 13 8.39 -15.66 11.83
CA LYS A 13 9.09 -14.92 10.76
C LYS A 13 8.15 -14.52 9.64
N ALA A 14 7.30 -15.44 9.17
CA ALA A 14 6.30 -15.14 8.14
C ALA A 14 5.29 -14.07 8.58
N LYS A 15 4.85 -14.09 9.85
CA LYS A 15 3.95 -13.07 10.40
C LYS A 15 4.62 -11.69 10.42
N HIS A 16 5.87 -11.60 10.85
CA HIS A 16 6.61 -10.33 10.86
C HIS A 16 6.76 -9.73 9.46
N THR A 17 7.21 -10.53 8.50
CA THR A 17 7.33 -10.08 7.10
C THR A 17 5.98 -9.62 6.55
N LYS A 18 4.90 -10.37 6.81
CA LYS A 18 3.54 -10.00 6.37
C LYS A 18 3.09 -8.66 6.96
N LEU A 19 3.34 -8.41 8.24
CA LEU A 19 2.98 -7.17 8.92
C LEU A 19 3.77 -5.97 8.38
N MET A 20 5.08 -6.13 8.17
CA MET A 20 5.91 -5.08 7.58
C MET A 20 5.48 -4.75 6.15
N ASN A 21 5.23 -5.76 5.33
CA ASN A 21 4.75 -5.56 3.96
C ASN A 21 3.40 -4.83 3.93
N ARG A 22 2.47 -5.16 4.85
CA ARG A 22 1.20 -4.43 4.99
C ARG A 22 1.42 -2.95 5.30
N LYS A 23 2.33 -2.64 6.23
CA LYS A 23 2.65 -1.25 6.60
C LYS A 23 3.26 -0.48 5.42
N ILE A 24 4.25 -1.08 4.75
CA ILE A 24 4.92 -0.47 3.60
C ILE A 24 3.94 -0.23 2.46
N ASN A 25 3.11 -1.22 2.14
CA ASN A 25 2.13 -1.11 1.06
C ASN A 25 1.06 -0.05 1.34
N LYS A 26 0.61 0.09 2.60
CA LYS A 26 -0.33 1.15 2.99
C LYS A 26 0.24 2.53 2.70
N VAL A 27 1.46 2.81 3.18
CA VAL A 27 2.11 4.10 2.96
C VAL A 27 2.37 4.36 1.48
N LYS A 28 2.76 3.33 0.72
CA LYS A 28 2.97 3.44 -0.73
C LYS A 28 1.67 3.80 -1.45
N LEU A 29 0.57 3.14 -1.11
CA LEU A 29 -0.74 3.38 -1.71
C LEU A 29 -1.26 4.78 -1.38
N GLU A 30 -1.14 5.23 -0.13
CA GLU A 30 -1.55 6.59 0.27
C GLU A 30 -0.81 7.67 -0.54
N LYS A 31 0.49 7.51 -0.74
CA LYS A 31 1.29 8.42 -1.59
C LYS A 31 0.85 8.43 -3.05
N GLN A 32 0.52 7.26 -3.60
CA GLN A 32 0.05 7.14 -4.99
C GLN A 32 -1.32 7.80 -5.16
N LEU A 33 -2.28 7.49 -4.30
CA LEU A 33 -3.62 8.07 -4.32
C LEU A 33 -3.59 9.59 -4.15
N HIS A 34 -2.73 10.10 -3.26
CA HIS A 34 -2.57 11.53 -3.07
C HIS A 34 -2.05 12.22 -4.34
N LYS A 35 -1.01 11.65 -4.98
CA LYS A 35 -0.46 12.17 -6.24
C LYS A 35 -1.50 12.16 -7.36
N GLU A 36 -2.29 11.09 -7.47
CA GLU A 36 -3.36 10.97 -8.47
C GLU A 36 -4.47 12.00 -8.24
N ARG A 37 -4.88 12.19 -6.97
CA ARG A 37 -5.87 13.20 -6.60
C ARG A 37 -5.42 14.61 -6.96
N LEU A 38 -4.18 14.97 -6.65
CA LEU A 38 -3.63 16.29 -7.01
C LEU A 38 -3.60 16.50 -8.52
N LYS A 39 -3.16 15.48 -9.29
CA LYS A 39 -3.20 15.54 -10.76
C LYS A 39 -4.61 15.74 -11.30
N ALA A 40 -5.60 15.04 -10.74
CA ALA A 40 -6.99 15.15 -11.16
C ALA A 40 -7.55 16.55 -10.87
N ILE A 41 -7.25 17.13 -9.70
CA ILE A 41 -7.65 18.49 -9.34
C ILE A 41 -7.04 19.50 -10.31
N ILE A 42 -5.74 19.42 -10.57
CA ILE A 42 -5.05 20.34 -11.49
C ILE A 42 -5.65 20.23 -12.90
N LYS A 43 -5.89 18.99 -13.38
CA LYS A 43 -6.51 18.78 -14.68
C LYS A 43 -7.89 19.42 -14.75
N LYS A 44 -8.74 19.24 -13.73
CA LYS A 44 -10.08 19.83 -13.66
C LYS A 44 -10.02 21.36 -13.71
N VAL A 45 -9.16 21.97 -12.89
CA VAL A 45 -9.00 23.44 -12.85
C VAL A 45 -8.50 23.98 -14.19
N ASN A 46 -7.57 23.29 -14.84
CA ASN A 46 -7.08 23.71 -16.16
C ASN A 46 -8.14 23.58 -17.26
N GLN A 47 -9.00 22.56 -17.19
CA GLN A 47 -10.14 22.44 -18.10
C GLN A 47 -11.13 23.59 -17.91
N GLU A 48 -11.52 23.88 -16.66
CA GLU A 48 -12.43 25.00 -16.33
C GLU A 48 -11.86 26.37 -16.75
N LYS A 49 -10.52 26.54 -16.71
CA LYS A 49 -9.85 27.77 -17.18
C LYS A 49 -9.82 27.89 -18.71
N ASN A 50 -9.76 26.78 -19.44
CA ASN A 50 -9.70 26.78 -20.90
C ASN A 50 -11.09 26.81 -21.54
N GLU A 51 -12.13 26.41 -20.81
CA GLU A 51 -13.54 26.49 -21.23
C GLU A 51 -14.17 27.88 -20.97
N LYS A 52 -13.49 28.76 -20.23
CA LYS A 52 -13.82 30.18 -20.07
C LYS A 52 -13.03 31.02 -21.07
#